data_AF-A0A8T3WDT4-F1
#
_entry.id   AF-A0A8T3WDT4-F1
#
_cell.length_a   1.000
_cell.length_b   1.000
_cell.length_c   1.000
_cell.angle_alpha   90.00
_cell.angle_beta   90.00
_cell.angle_gamma   90.00
#
_symmetry.space_group_name_H-M   'P 1'
#
loop_
_entity.id
_entity.type
_entity.pdbx_description
1 polymer ?
#
loop_
_entity_poly.entity_id
_entity_poly.type
_entity_poly.pdbx_seq_one_letter_code
_entity_poly.pdbx_strand_id
1 'polypeptide(L)'
;MIVSAKGLRCLDDLNNRDEFNPKSDKFDAQKVLDVLYEKGEKPEIVMEEYASWVKKVTKGFKPIEVAAPIKFDGMFTTWYFDNFYHGENPFGYGGEDINSMYRGLMKDININVVNLGLRGGDLPHNALEDAVIQAKEFEKVLELLRSK
;
A
#
# COMPACT_ATOMS: atom_id res chain seq x y z
N MET A 1 16.44 4.89 9.75
CA MET A 1 15.53 4.06 8.96
C MET A 1 15.46 4.67 7.58
N ILE A 2 15.76 3.89 6.54
CA ILE A 2 15.70 4.32 5.14
C ILE A 2 14.48 3.63 4.53
N VAL A 3 13.73 4.35 3.71
CA VAL A 3 12.55 3.80 3.02
C VAL A 3 12.88 3.64 1.55
N SER A 4 12.41 2.58 0.94
CA SER A 4 12.41 2.51 -0.52
C SER A 4 11.25 3.33 -1.05
N ALA A 5 11.53 4.52 -1.58
CA ALA A 5 10.64 5.16 -2.54
C ALA A 5 10.76 4.48 -3.91
N LYS A 6 9.72 4.62 -4.75
CA LYS A 6 9.67 4.12 -6.15
C LYS A 6 9.49 2.60 -6.30
N GLY A 7 8.78 1.97 -5.36
CA GLY A 7 8.25 0.61 -5.53
C GLY A 7 9.30 -0.50 -5.48
N LEU A 8 10.34 -0.35 -4.66
CA LEU A 8 11.38 -1.38 -4.44
C LEU A 8 12.08 -1.83 -5.73
N ARG A 9 12.14 -0.98 -6.77
CA ARG A 9 12.83 -1.31 -8.02
C ARG A 9 14.29 -1.74 -7.83
N CYS A 10 14.92 -1.30 -6.74
CA CYS A 10 16.25 -1.74 -6.36
C CYS A 10 16.35 -3.23 -5.99
N LEU A 11 15.23 -3.87 -5.63
CA LEU A 11 15.08 -5.30 -5.34
C LEU A 11 14.54 -6.08 -6.54
N ASP A 12 13.87 -5.45 -7.51
CA ASP A 12 13.33 -6.13 -8.69
C ASP A 12 14.42 -6.92 -9.45
N ASP A 13 15.62 -6.34 -9.59
CA ASP A 13 16.78 -6.98 -10.22
C ASP A 13 17.36 -8.14 -9.38
N LEU A 14 16.99 -8.23 -8.10
CA LEU A 14 17.51 -9.20 -7.14
C LEU A 14 16.54 -10.36 -6.88
N ASN A 15 15.26 -10.22 -7.24
CA ASN A 15 14.22 -11.23 -7.00
C ASN A 15 14.50 -12.60 -7.65
N ASN A 16 15.36 -12.67 -8.66
CA ASN A 16 15.80 -13.93 -9.28
C ASN A 16 16.86 -14.70 -8.46
N ARG A 17 17.33 -14.12 -7.34
CA ARG A 17 18.30 -14.75 -6.46
C ARG A 17 17.60 -15.30 -5.24
N ASP A 18 17.89 -16.56 -4.90
CA ASP A 18 17.26 -17.28 -3.80
C ASP A 18 17.33 -16.49 -2.48
N GLU A 19 18.44 -15.82 -2.20
CA GLU A 19 18.62 -15.06 -0.96
C GLU A 19 17.73 -13.81 -0.83
N PHE A 20 17.11 -13.33 -1.92
CA PHE A 20 16.17 -12.21 -1.93
C PHE A 20 14.71 -12.66 -2.14
N ASN A 21 14.47 -13.95 -2.44
CA ASN A 21 13.14 -14.48 -2.67
C ASN A 21 12.48 -14.96 -1.36
N PRO A 22 11.41 -14.32 -0.86
CA PRO A 22 10.78 -14.68 0.41
C PRO A 22 10.13 -16.07 0.43
N LYS A 23 9.99 -16.73 -0.73
CA LYS A 23 9.51 -18.12 -0.85
C LYS A 23 10.64 -19.16 -0.85
N SER A 24 11.90 -18.72 -0.87
CA SER A 24 13.08 -19.60 -0.85
C SER A 24 13.50 -19.97 0.57
N ASP A 25 14.07 -21.16 0.75
CA ASP A 25 14.69 -21.63 1.98
C ASP A 25 16.02 -20.89 2.31
N LYS A 26 16.61 -20.23 1.31
CA LYS A 26 17.83 -19.42 1.46
C LYS A 26 17.54 -17.93 1.69
N PHE A 27 16.27 -17.54 1.81
CA PHE A 27 15.88 -16.15 2.00
C PHE A 27 16.60 -15.52 3.19
N ASP A 28 17.19 -14.35 2.97
CA ASP A 28 17.91 -13.61 4.00
C ASP A 28 17.41 -12.16 4.05
N ALA A 29 16.54 -11.89 5.03
CA ALA A 29 15.98 -10.57 5.25
C ALA A 29 17.05 -9.49 5.51
N GLN A 30 18.22 -9.86 6.07
CA GLN A 30 19.29 -8.90 6.33
C GLN A 30 19.85 -8.35 5.02
N LYS A 31 20.01 -9.19 3.99
CA LYS A 31 20.49 -8.74 2.67
C LYS A 31 19.51 -7.77 2.01
N VAL A 32 18.21 -8.00 2.18
CA VAL A 32 17.19 -7.05 1.73
C VAL A 32 17.39 -5.71 2.43
N LEU A 33 17.56 -5.71 3.75
CA LEU A 33 17.81 -4.49 4.53
C LEU A 33 19.10 -3.78 4.10
N ASP A 34 20.18 -4.52 3.85
CA ASP A 34 21.45 -3.94 3.41
C ASP A 34 21.30 -3.21 2.07
N VAL A 35 20.57 -3.79 1.12
CA VAL A 35 20.25 -3.13 -0.16
C VAL A 35 19.39 -1.89 0.06
N LEU A 36 18.41 -1.95 0.96
CA LEU A 36 17.58 -0.78 1.30
C LEU A 36 18.38 0.31 2.00
N TYR A 37 19.39 -0.04 2.81
CA TYR A 37 20.29 0.94 3.42
C TYR A 37 21.19 1.61 2.39
N GLU A 38 21.64 0.87 1.37
CA GLU A 38 22.50 1.42 0.33
C GLU A 38 21.71 2.26 -0.70
N LYS A 39 20.53 1.77 -1.12
CA LYS A 39 19.81 2.28 -2.29
C LYS A 39 18.49 2.98 -1.96
N GLY A 40 18.02 2.91 -0.72
CA GLY A 40 16.77 3.56 -0.32
C GLY A 40 16.95 5.07 -0.16
N GLU A 41 15.82 5.78 -0.08
CA GLU A 41 15.78 7.22 0.13
C GLU A 41 15.49 7.57 1.60
N LYS A 42 15.90 8.78 2.01
CA LYS A 42 15.59 9.29 3.34
C LYS A 42 14.08 9.47 3.51
N PRO A 43 13.48 8.97 4.60
CA PRO A 43 12.03 9.02 4.79
C PRO A 43 11.47 10.44 4.76
N GLU A 44 12.22 11.44 5.22
CA GLU A 44 11.80 12.85 5.17
C GLU A 44 11.55 13.30 3.71
N ILE A 45 12.45 12.94 2.79
CA ILE A 45 12.32 13.26 1.37
C ILE A 45 11.11 12.53 0.78
N VAL A 46 10.97 11.24 1.09
CA VAL A 46 9.88 10.41 0.55
C VAL A 46 8.52 10.88 1.02
N MET A 47 8.38 11.23 2.30
CA MET A 47 7.11 11.72 2.83
C MET A 47 6.75 13.11 2.29
N GLU A 48 7.74 13.99 2.07
CA GLU A 48 7.52 15.28 1.41
C GLU A 48 7.07 15.12 -0.05
N GLU A 49 7.74 14.25 -0.82
CA GLU A 49 7.36 13.93 -2.19
C GLU A 49 5.95 13.31 -2.25
N TYR A 50 5.65 12.41 -1.32
CA TYR A 50 4.35 11.76 -1.25
C TYR A 50 3.23 12.75 -0.92
N ALA A 51 3.41 13.60 0.09
CA ALA A 51 2.44 14.66 0.41
C ALA A 51 2.22 15.62 -0.76
N SER A 52 3.29 16.02 -1.44
CA SER A 52 3.24 16.91 -2.60
C SER A 52 2.49 16.26 -3.77
N TRP A 53 2.72 14.97 -4.01
CA TRP A 53 2.00 14.21 -5.03
C TRP A 53 0.50 14.12 -4.70
N VAL A 54 0.13 13.77 -3.46
CA VAL A 54 -1.27 13.69 -3.02
C VAL A 54 -1.98 15.04 -3.23
N LYS A 55 -1.38 16.14 -2.76
CA LYS A 55 -1.92 17.50 -2.93
C LYS A 55 -2.14 17.85 -4.42
N LYS A 56 -1.20 17.45 -5.28
CA LYS A 56 -1.28 17.68 -6.73
C LYS A 56 -2.44 16.90 -7.38
N VAL A 57 -2.59 15.62 -7.06
CA VAL A 57 -3.60 14.77 -7.71
C VAL A 57 -5.01 15.03 -7.19
N THR A 58 -5.17 15.47 -5.94
CA THR A 58 -6.50 15.77 -5.38
C THR A 58 -7.06 17.12 -5.80
N LYS A 59 -6.27 18.01 -6.41
CA LYS A 59 -6.76 19.30 -6.95
C LYS A 59 -7.61 20.11 -5.96
N GLY A 60 -7.23 20.12 -4.69
CA GLY A 60 -7.93 20.86 -3.63
C GLY A 60 -9.06 20.09 -2.94
N PHE A 61 -9.40 18.89 -3.40
CA PHE A 61 -10.29 17.98 -2.66
C PHE A 61 -9.53 17.33 -1.49
N LYS A 62 -10.26 17.02 -0.42
CA LYS A 62 -9.71 16.26 0.71
C LYS A 62 -9.51 14.79 0.29
N PRO A 63 -8.28 14.25 0.30
CA PRO A 63 -8.06 12.83 0.03
C PRO A 63 -8.65 11.97 1.15
N ILE A 64 -9.05 10.75 0.81
CA ILE A 64 -9.46 9.71 1.74
C ILE A 64 -8.54 8.52 1.49
N GLU A 65 -7.86 8.04 2.53
CA GLU A 65 -7.04 6.82 2.44
C GLU A 65 -7.97 5.61 2.37
N VAL A 66 -7.67 4.66 1.48
CA VAL A 66 -8.46 3.45 1.28
C VAL A 66 -7.53 2.25 1.18
N ALA A 67 -7.84 1.16 1.90
CA ALA A 67 -7.06 -0.07 1.87
C ALA A 67 -7.84 -1.27 2.40
N ALA A 68 -7.31 -2.48 2.18
CA ALA A 68 -7.92 -3.75 2.54
C ALA A 68 -6.93 -4.70 3.27
N PRO A 69 -6.74 -4.60 4.60
CA PRO A 69 -7.45 -3.73 5.55
C PRO A 69 -6.75 -2.38 5.81
N ILE A 70 -7.53 -1.31 5.96
CA ILE A 70 -7.01 0.05 6.22
C ILE A 70 -6.19 0.17 7.49
N LYS A 71 -6.49 -0.67 8.49
CA LYS A 71 -5.78 -0.67 9.76
C LYS A 71 -4.29 -0.97 9.59
N PHE A 72 -3.91 -1.76 8.58
CA PHE A 72 -2.51 -2.10 8.36
C PHE A 72 -1.77 -0.96 7.64
N ASP A 73 -2.13 -0.68 6.39
CA ASP A 73 -1.44 0.36 5.60
C ASP A 73 -1.54 1.74 6.28
N GLY A 74 -2.75 2.13 6.72
CA GLY A 74 -2.99 3.45 7.30
C GLY A 74 -2.25 3.72 8.61
N MET A 75 -2.00 2.69 9.44
CA MET A 75 -1.21 2.90 10.67
C MET A 75 0.25 3.25 10.35
N PHE A 76 0.83 2.61 9.33
CA PHE A 76 2.20 2.89 8.92
C PHE A 76 2.27 4.21 8.17
N THR A 77 1.35 4.49 7.23
CA THR A 77 1.26 5.79 6.56
C THR A 77 1.22 6.93 7.56
N THR A 78 0.31 6.85 8.55
CA THR A 78 0.18 7.86 9.61
C THR A 78 1.46 8.00 10.42
N TRP A 79 2.02 6.88 10.89
CA TRP A 79 3.24 6.90 11.68
C TRP A 79 4.42 7.53 10.92
N TYR A 80 4.56 7.27 9.62
CA TYR A 80 5.62 7.86 8.81
C TYR A 80 5.43 9.38 8.60
N PHE A 81 4.20 9.84 8.35
CA PHE A 81 3.94 11.29 8.28
C PHE A 81 4.20 11.99 9.62
N ASP A 82 3.82 11.36 10.73
CA ASP A 82 4.07 11.88 12.08
C ASP A 82 5.57 12.02 12.38
N ASN A 83 6.37 11.03 12.02
CA ASN A 83 7.80 11.02 12.35
C ASN A 83 8.69 11.78 11.36
N PHE A 84 8.30 11.85 10.08
CA PHE A 84 9.19 12.33 9.01
C PHE A 84 8.62 13.49 8.17
N TYR A 85 7.41 13.95 8.48
CA TYR A 85 6.80 15.09 7.80
C TYR A 85 5.96 15.95 8.76
N HIS A 86 6.51 16.21 9.95
CA HIS A 86 5.95 17.14 10.95
C HIS A 86 4.48 16.87 11.34
N GLY A 87 3.97 15.65 11.17
CA GLY A 87 2.57 15.32 11.43
C GLY A 87 1.58 15.83 10.37
N GLU A 88 2.06 16.38 9.25
CA GLU A 88 1.21 16.86 8.17
C GLU A 88 0.74 15.72 7.25
N ASN A 89 0.03 14.73 7.82
CA ASN A 89 -0.59 13.66 7.03
C ASN A 89 -1.70 14.23 6.14
N PRO A 90 -1.58 14.19 4.79
CA PRO A 90 -2.59 14.75 3.88
C PRO A 90 -3.95 14.02 3.97
N PHE A 91 -3.97 12.76 4.41
CA PHE A 91 -5.18 11.96 4.59
C PHE A 91 -5.90 12.23 5.91
N GLY A 92 -5.24 12.87 6.88
CA GLY A 92 -5.73 13.04 8.24
C GLY A 92 -5.74 11.74 9.04
N TYR A 93 -6.67 11.62 9.99
CA TYR A 93 -6.73 10.48 10.95
C TYR A 93 -7.66 9.34 10.52
N GLY A 94 -8.31 9.44 9.36
CA GLY A 94 -9.36 8.51 8.94
C GLY A 94 -9.05 7.86 7.60
N GLY A 95 -9.81 6.82 7.28
CA GLY A 95 -9.73 6.12 6.00
C GLY A 95 -10.86 5.09 5.91
N GLU A 96 -11.06 4.55 4.71
CA GLU A 96 -12.11 3.57 4.44
C GLU A 96 -11.53 2.17 4.29
N ASP A 97 -12.12 1.22 5.02
CA ASP A 97 -11.75 -0.19 4.95
C ASP A 97 -12.58 -0.90 3.87
N ILE A 98 -11.95 -1.26 2.76
CA ILE A 98 -12.66 -1.83 1.61
C ILE A 98 -13.28 -3.20 1.98
N ASN A 99 -12.60 -3.99 2.82
CA ASN A 99 -13.12 -5.26 3.31
C ASN A 99 -14.43 -5.07 4.10
N SER A 100 -14.47 -4.08 4.99
CA SER A 100 -15.65 -3.77 5.80
C SER A 100 -16.82 -3.29 4.93
N MET A 101 -16.55 -2.45 3.93
CA MET A 101 -17.56 -2.03 2.95
C MET A 101 -18.13 -3.23 2.19
N TYR A 102 -17.26 -4.13 1.71
CA TYR A 102 -17.67 -5.31 0.96
C TYR A 102 -18.47 -6.31 1.82
N ARG A 103 -18.03 -6.57 3.06
CA ARG A 103 -18.77 -7.41 4.01
C ARG A 103 -20.15 -6.85 4.30
N GLY A 104 -20.26 -5.54 4.52
CA GLY A 104 -21.55 -4.86 4.74
C GLY A 104 -22.49 -4.97 3.54
N LEU A 105 -21.95 -4.78 2.33
CA LEU A 105 -22.69 -4.90 1.08
C LEU A 105 -23.24 -6.32 0.87
N MET A 106 -22.45 -7.34 1.17
CA MET A 106 -22.81 -8.75 0.95
C MET A 106 -23.54 -9.37 2.15
N LYS A 107 -23.55 -8.69 3.30
CA LYS A 107 -24.09 -9.18 4.58
C LYS A 107 -23.43 -10.49 5.03
N ASP A 108 -22.13 -10.62 4.81
CA ASP A 108 -21.32 -11.76 5.25
C ASP A 108 -19.97 -11.26 5.78
N ILE A 109 -19.64 -11.61 7.02
CA ILE A 109 -18.41 -11.19 7.69
C ILE A 109 -17.19 -12.03 7.31
N ASN A 110 -17.40 -13.20 6.69
CA ASN A 110 -16.35 -14.16 6.37
C ASN A 110 -15.70 -13.91 5.01
N ILE A 111 -16.25 -12.97 4.22
CA ILE A 111 -15.73 -12.61 2.91
C ILE A 111 -14.90 -11.32 2.97
N ASN A 112 -14.08 -11.14 1.96
CA ASN A 112 -13.21 -9.98 1.75
C ASN A 112 -13.18 -9.63 0.26
N VAL A 113 -12.57 -8.49 -0.08
CA VAL A 113 -12.49 -8.03 -1.47
C VAL A 113 -11.77 -9.02 -2.38
N VAL A 114 -10.90 -9.87 -1.82
CA VAL A 114 -10.23 -10.95 -2.55
C VAL A 114 -11.20 -11.94 -3.19
N ASN A 115 -12.40 -12.10 -2.60
CA ASN A 115 -13.45 -12.96 -3.12
C ASN A 115 -14.09 -12.41 -4.42
N LEU A 116 -13.79 -11.16 -4.81
CA LEU A 116 -14.16 -10.61 -6.11
C LEU A 116 -13.39 -11.26 -7.28
N GLY A 117 -12.32 -12.00 -6.99
CA GLY A 117 -11.55 -12.73 -8.02
C GLY A 117 -10.78 -11.82 -8.97
N LEU A 118 -10.50 -10.57 -8.57
CA LEU A 118 -9.77 -9.59 -9.38
C LEU A 118 -8.25 -9.71 -9.28
N ARG A 119 -7.76 -10.49 -8.31
CA ARG A 119 -6.34 -10.79 -8.15
C ARG A 119 -5.93 -11.89 -9.14
N GLY A 120 -4.99 -11.59 -10.02
CA GLY A 120 -4.47 -12.56 -10.98
C GLY A 120 -3.43 -13.47 -10.32
N GLY A 121 -3.82 -14.68 -9.90
CA GLY A 121 -2.88 -15.68 -9.39
C GLY A 121 -2.05 -15.22 -8.18
N ASP A 122 -0.75 -15.49 -8.19
CA ASP A 122 0.18 -15.07 -7.14
C ASP A 122 0.23 -13.54 -7.03
N LEU A 123 0.22 -13.03 -5.79
CA LEU A 123 0.38 -11.60 -5.54
C LEU A 123 1.76 -11.14 -6.03
N PRO A 124 1.86 -9.95 -6.66
CA PRO A 124 3.14 -9.41 -7.11
C PRO A 124 4.12 -9.14 -5.97
N HIS A 125 3.59 -8.87 -4.77
CA HIS A 125 4.35 -8.41 -3.61
C HIS A 125 5.18 -7.15 -3.91
N ASN A 126 4.66 -6.33 -4.82
CA ASN A 126 5.14 -4.99 -5.14
C ASN A 126 4.08 -3.97 -4.70
N ALA A 127 4.46 -3.02 -3.85
CA ALA A 127 3.51 -2.08 -3.24
C ALA A 127 2.71 -1.25 -4.26
N LEU A 128 3.30 -0.89 -5.41
CA LEU A 128 2.60 -0.14 -6.45
C LEU A 128 1.54 -1.02 -7.13
N GLU A 129 1.90 -2.24 -7.48
CA GLU A 129 0.98 -3.17 -8.13
C GLU A 129 -0.15 -3.58 -7.18
N ASP A 130 0.16 -3.84 -5.91
CA ASP A 130 -0.83 -4.14 -4.87
C ASP A 130 -1.81 -2.96 -4.68
N ALA A 131 -1.32 -1.72 -4.67
CA ALA A 131 -2.18 -0.54 -4.60
C ALA A 131 -3.11 -0.41 -5.83
N VAL A 132 -2.62 -0.72 -7.03
CA VAL A 132 -3.44 -0.72 -8.25
C VAL A 132 -4.51 -1.83 -8.22
N ILE A 133 -4.17 -3.01 -7.72
CA ILE A 133 -5.13 -4.11 -7.55
C ILE A 133 -6.21 -3.73 -6.53
N GLN A 134 -5.81 -3.19 -5.37
CA GLN A 134 -6.78 -2.73 -4.37
C GLN A 134 -7.67 -1.59 -4.88
N ALA A 135 -7.15 -0.69 -5.72
CA ALA A 135 -7.96 0.35 -6.36
C ALA A 135 -9.06 -0.27 -7.25
N LYS A 136 -8.74 -1.29 -8.04
CA LYS A 136 -9.73 -2.02 -8.86
C LYS A 136 -10.75 -2.77 -8.00
N GLU A 137 -10.30 -3.37 -6.90
CA GLU A 137 -11.19 -4.00 -5.92
C GLU A 137 -12.17 -2.97 -5.34
N PHE A 138 -11.69 -1.78 -4.97
CA PHE A 138 -12.53 -0.71 -4.47
C PHE A 138 -13.52 -0.17 -5.51
N GLU A 139 -13.07 0.07 -6.74
CA GLU A 139 -13.94 0.44 -7.87
C GLU A 139 -15.08 -0.57 -8.02
N LYS A 140 -14.78 -1.86 -7.94
CA LYS A 140 -15.80 -2.90 -8.04
C LYS A 140 -16.80 -2.87 -6.89
N VAL A 141 -16.35 -2.62 -5.67
CA VAL A 141 -17.25 -2.45 -4.52
C VAL A 141 -18.17 -1.24 -4.71
N LEU A 142 -17.65 -0.11 -5.22
CA LEU A 142 -18.44 1.09 -5.51
C LEU A 142 -19.48 0.85 -6.62
N GLU A 143 -19.14 0.10 -7.66
CA GLU A 143 -20.10 -0.31 -8.70
C GLU A 143 -21.27 -1.12 -8.10
N LEU A 144 -20.94 -2.13 -7.29
CA LEU A 144 -21.95 -2.98 -6.67
C LEU A 144 -22.86 -2.17 -5.72
N LEU A 145 -22.30 -1.21 -4.98
CA LEU A 145 -23.07 -0.29 -4.13
C LEU A 145 -24.07 0.56 -4.93
N ARG A 146 -23.69 1.05 -6.11
CA ARG A 146 -24.57 1.86 -6.99
C ARG A 146 -25.65 1.05 -7.69
N SER A 147 -25.46 -0.26 -7.82
CA SER A 147 -26.39 -1.17 -8.48
C SER A 147 -27.55 -1.64 -7.61
N LYS A 148 -27.56 -1.25 -6.32
CA LYS A 148 -28.62 -1.56 -5.35
C LYS A 148 -29.50 -0.34 -5.11
#